data_AF-A0A560HCB8-F1
#
_entry.id   AF-A0A560HCB8-F1
#
_cell.length_a   1.000
_cell.length_b   1.000
_cell.length_c   1.000
_cell.angle_alpha   90.00
_cell.angle_beta   90.00
_cell.angle_gamma   90.00
#
_symmetry.space_group_name_H-M   'P 1'
#
loop_
_entity.id
_entity.type
_entity.pdbx_description
1 polymer ?
#
loop_
_entity_poly.entity_id
_entity_poly.type
_entity_poly.pdbx_seq_one_letter_code
_entity_poly.pdbx_strand_id
1 'polypeptide(L)'
;MNQRFGLQQEVLILYSPQNKSDARILTAIEQISRSPDFKHRIDKVLFLLIHNGDQNDTNTLTESDSDRVIINLTPHEILDPHRGSFFLRSKISTRFGKIDLFGMSSPIGNDQYFFGRDTLVQDIIQNCTVKNQSAGLFGLRKTGKTSVLQAILRRLEAQGILCDYIDCQSPGIHAARWWQALQNIVERLNSKLSERHKRSAKLNLDYNQANCGTRFSSDISIILKQNPGTIVLLLDEIEWITPLLSGRLGKHWDEDFIPFWQTIRAAHQELSGRLTFAVAGVNPAAVESPSFQGMPNPIFQLAQPRYLAPFSTEDVRKMLRFFGRYSGVSFDESAINYLTTQFGGHPFLIRLAASEIWRRNYKNDPQMLTKLHKENFSSLISEINDRIHQPIKDILLSLVWWYPEEYQLLQMIASGEAEFVKDYLQYEPQSLVRFANYGLLRPGSSDFAIDNVRHFLRVEGEKYKNEISPFSRSEVSPELLPEVPDLEALGKLFEKRCDLEISLRRAIILYLGIHNKWNEINISKDISRALKRRTDRPEPDALFVGRNAKDVMQDLYTLDLKNIVIENWKVMGALFDGNRQRFEMNMDTINVARRHDGHTKPVKTGEMEDFMNSYEWLMRHLEKVP
;
A
#
# COMPACT_ATOMS: atom_id res chain seq x y z
N MET A 1 2.74 -45.85 5.78
CA MET A 1 3.25 -44.56 5.27
C MET A 1 2.50 -44.18 4.00
N ASN A 2 2.63 -44.93 2.90
CA ASN A 2 2.03 -44.58 1.60
C ASN A 2 0.49 -44.44 1.60
N GLN A 3 -0.26 -45.35 2.23
CA GLN A 3 -1.74 -45.25 2.24
C GLN A 3 -2.28 -44.11 3.13
N ARG A 4 -1.53 -43.69 4.15
CA ARG A 4 -1.99 -42.67 5.10
C ARG A 4 -1.46 -41.28 4.77
N PHE A 5 -0.15 -41.16 4.61
CA PHE A 5 0.52 -39.89 4.38
C PHE A 5 0.86 -39.65 2.90
N GLY A 6 0.77 -40.68 2.04
CA GLY A 6 1.02 -40.51 0.61
C GLY A 6 2.42 -39.97 0.30
N LEU A 7 3.42 -40.32 1.12
CA LEU A 7 4.80 -39.87 0.96
C LEU A 7 5.37 -40.42 -0.34
N GLN A 8 5.61 -39.54 -1.31
CA GLN A 8 6.26 -39.86 -2.59
C GLN A 8 7.73 -39.42 -2.61
N GLN A 9 8.11 -38.53 -1.70
CA GLN A 9 9.45 -37.98 -1.53
C GLN A 9 10.14 -38.58 -0.31
N GLU A 10 11.46 -38.48 -0.27
CA GLU A 10 12.31 -39.01 0.81
C GLU A 10 12.15 -38.16 2.07
N VAL A 11 11.91 -38.75 3.23
CA VAL A 11 11.79 -37.97 4.48
C VAL A 11 13.19 -37.77 5.08
N LEU A 12 13.58 -36.51 5.29
CA LEU A 12 14.86 -36.21 5.95
C LEU A 12 14.80 -36.55 7.44
N ILE A 13 15.76 -37.34 7.89
CA ILE A 13 15.97 -37.69 9.30
C ILE A 13 17.29 -37.06 9.75
N LEU A 14 17.22 -36.15 10.72
CA LEU A 14 18.40 -35.54 11.33
C LEU A 14 18.63 -36.15 12.71
N TYR A 15 19.85 -36.61 13.00
CA TYR A 15 20.25 -37.00 14.35
C TYR A 15 21.19 -35.95 14.94
N SER A 16 20.81 -35.36 16.08
CA SER A 16 21.62 -34.44 16.84
C SER A 16 21.94 -35.02 18.22
N PRO A 17 23.19 -35.43 18.49
CA PRO A 17 23.58 -36.04 19.76
C PRO A 17 23.72 -35.02 20.90
N GLN A 18 23.57 -33.73 20.61
CA GLN A 18 23.70 -32.65 21.60
C GLN A 18 22.55 -32.70 22.61
N ASN A 19 22.83 -32.30 23.86
CA ASN A 19 21.82 -32.24 24.92
C ASN A 19 21.08 -30.89 24.95
N LYS A 20 21.58 -29.89 24.23
CA LYS A 20 20.97 -28.55 24.16
C LYS A 20 20.25 -28.38 22.83
N SER A 21 18.99 -27.97 22.90
CA SER A 21 18.18 -27.58 21.76
C SER A 21 18.51 -26.13 21.39
N ASP A 22 19.14 -25.91 20.23
CA ASP A 22 19.44 -24.57 19.74
C ASP A 22 19.11 -24.41 18.24
N ALA A 23 19.04 -23.17 17.78
CA ALA A 23 18.63 -22.83 16.41
C ALA A 23 19.52 -23.43 15.32
N ARG A 24 20.72 -23.94 15.64
CA ARG A 24 21.61 -24.57 14.65
C ARG A 24 20.99 -25.84 14.07
N ILE A 25 20.11 -26.51 14.82
CA ILE A 25 19.35 -27.67 14.33
C ILE A 25 18.48 -27.25 13.14
N LEU A 26 17.77 -26.12 13.25
CA LEU A 26 16.93 -25.59 12.17
C LEU A 26 17.78 -25.14 10.97
N THR A 27 18.92 -24.49 11.23
CA THR A 27 19.89 -24.10 10.17
C THR A 27 20.43 -25.33 9.43
N ALA A 28 20.74 -26.42 10.14
CA ALA A 28 21.22 -27.65 9.52
C ALA A 28 20.16 -28.31 8.62
N ILE A 29 18.91 -28.40 9.10
CA ILE A 29 17.78 -28.88 8.29
C ILE A 29 17.63 -28.03 7.02
N GLU A 30 17.72 -26.70 7.15
CA GLU A 30 17.60 -25.79 6.01
C GLU A 30 18.74 -25.94 5.00
N GLN A 31 19.99 -26.06 5.46
CA GLN A 31 21.16 -26.26 4.60
C GLN A 31 21.08 -27.57 3.82
N ILE A 32 20.74 -28.68 4.49
CA ILE A 32 20.61 -29.99 3.84
C ILE A 32 19.46 -29.97 2.84
N SER A 33 18.31 -29.39 3.22
CA SER A 33 17.15 -29.28 2.34
C SER A 33 17.42 -28.43 1.08
N ARG A 34 18.31 -27.42 1.18
CA ARG A 34 18.72 -26.59 0.05
C ARG A 34 19.82 -27.19 -0.82
N SER A 35 20.51 -28.23 -0.35
CA SER A 35 21.60 -28.85 -1.10
C SER A 35 21.11 -29.36 -2.46
N PRO A 36 21.83 -29.10 -3.57
CA PRO A 36 21.44 -29.54 -4.92
C PRO A 36 21.14 -31.03 -5.00
N ASP A 37 21.89 -31.85 -4.26
CA ASP A 37 21.79 -33.32 -4.25
C ASP A 37 20.44 -33.82 -3.73
N PHE A 38 19.79 -33.04 -2.86
CA PHE A 38 18.59 -33.48 -2.13
C PHE A 38 17.36 -32.60 -2.36
N LYS A 39 17.54 -31.37 -2.86
CA LYS A 39 16.51 -30.33 -3.02
C LYS A 39 15.22 -30.79 -3.71
N HIS A 40 15.33 -31.72 -4.67
CA HIS A 40 14.20 -32.24 -5.44
C HIS A 40 13.68 -33.61 -4.94
N ARG A 41 14.44 -34.27 -4.05
CA ARG A 41 14.15 -35.62 -3.56
C ARG A 41 13.49 -35.63 -2.19
N ILE A 42 13.88 -34.71 -1.31
CA ILE A 42 13.39 -34.65 0.08
C ILE A 42 11.96 -34.10 0.14
N ASP A 43 11.12 -34.71 0.98
CA ASP A 43 9.81 -34.20 1.39
C ASP A 43 10.03 -32.91 2.16
N LYS A 44 9.37 -31.86 1.70
CA LYS A 44 9.64 -30.51 2.18
C LYS A 44 8.63 -30.05 3.22
N VAL A 45 7.70 -30.92 3.65
CA VAL A 45 6.72 -30.66 4.72
C VAL A 45 7.09 -31.44 5.98
N LEU A 46 7.42 -32.72 5.85
CA LEU A 46 7.68 -33.62 6.98
C LEU A 46 9.17 -33.87 7.18
N PHE A 47 9.65 -33.58 8.39
CA PHE A 47 11.03 -33.87 8.82
C PHE A 47 11.01 -34.66 10.13
N LEU A 48 11.99 -35.55 10.32
CA LEU A 48 12.18 -36.25 11.59
C LEU A 48 13.47 -35.76 12.25
N LEU A 49 13.36 -35.33 13.52
CA LEU A 49 14.51 -34.94 14.34
C LEU A 49 14.68 -35.94 15.47
N ILE A 50 15.82 -36.61 15.50
CA ILE A 50 16.25 -37.45 16.61
C ILE A 50 17.19 -36.61 17.48
N HIS A 51 16.80 -36.30 18.71
CA HIS A 51 17.57 -35.40 19.58
C HIS A 51 17.65 -35.91 21.02
N ASN A 52 18.80 -35.68 21.67
CA ASN A 52 19.07 -36.11 23.03
C ASN A 52 18.64 -35.08 24.10
N GLY A 53 18.35 -33.84 23.70
CA GLY A 53 17.95 -32.77 24.62
C GLY A 53 16.55 -32.90 25.19
N ASP A 54 16.19 -31.95 26.05
CA ASP A 54 14.87 -31.90 26.69
C ASP A 54 13.74 -31.82 25.64
N GLN A 55 12.70 -32.64 25.81
CA GLN A 55 11.60 -32.71 24.83
C GLN A 55 10.78 -31.42 24.77
N ASN A 56 10.61 -30.70 25.89
CA ASN A 56 9.82 -29.47 25.90
C ASN A 56 10.56 -28.37 25.15
N ASP A 57 11.84 -28.15 25.48
CA ASP A 57 12.67 -27.14 24.80
C ASP A 57 12.78 -27.41 23.29
N THR A 58 12.91 -28.70 22.91
CA THR A 58 12.98 -29.11 21.51
C THR A 58 11.64 -28.92 20.79
N ASN A 59 10.52 -29.21 21.45
CA ASN A 59 9.19 -28.96 20.88
C ASN A 59 8.95 -27.46 20.70
N THR A 60 9.31 -26.62 21.67
CA THR A 60 9.18 -25.17 21.55
C THR A 60 10.04 -24.62 20.41
N LEU A 61 11.28 -25.11 20.28
CA LEU A 61 12.15 -24.73 19.16
C LEU A 61 11.55 -25.13 17.81
N THR A 62 11.06 -26.36 17.65
CA THR A 62 10.52 -26.80 16.37
C THR A 62 9.11 -26.29 16.08
N GLU A 63 8.35 -25.88 17.09
CA GLU A 63 7.09 -25.14 16.95
C GLU A 63 7.29 -23.72 16.43
N SER A 64 8.49 -23.16 16.57
CA SER A 64 8.82 -21.85 16.00
C SER A 64 8.98 -21.88 14.47
N ASP A 65 9.18 -23.06 13.86
CA ASP A 65 9.22 -23.23 12.40
C ASP A 65 7.78 -23.44 11.89
N SER A 66 7.19 -22.39 11.33
CA SER A 66 5.83 -22.43 10.78
C SER A 66 5.73 -23.14 9.43
N ASP A 67 6.86 -23.32 8.74
CA ASP A 67 6.90 -23.79 7.36
C ASP A 67 7.07 -25.31 7.26
N ARG A 68 7.56 -25.94 8.33
CA ARG A 68 7.93 -27.36 8.36
C ARG A 68 7.33 -28.04 9.58
N VAL A 69 6.86 -29.27 9.36
CA VAL A 69 6.41 -30.14 10.44
C VAL A 69 7.55 -31.06 10.84
N ILE A 70 8.27 -30.66 11.89
CA ILE A 70 9.37 -31.44 12.46
C ILE A 70 8.82 -32.33 13.59
N ILE A 71 9.00 -33.65 13.44
CA ILE A 71 8.64 -34.64 14.45
C ILE A 71 9.85 -34.91 15.31
N ASN A 72 9.76 -34.53 16.58
CA ASN A 72 10.80 -34.78 17.56
C ASN A 72 10.69 -36.21 18.11
N LEU A 73 11.81 -36.92 18.08
CA LEU A 73 12.00 -38.26 18.57
C LEU A 73 13.24 -38.29 19.47
N THR A 74 13.21 -39.10 20.52
CA THR A 74 14.40 -39.38 21.34
C THR A 74 15.02 -40.71 20.95
N PRO A 75 16.34 -40.90 21.16
CA PRO A 75 16.96 -42.21 20.94
C PRO A 75 16.31 -43.30 21.78
N HIS A 76 15.93 -43.00 23.02
CA HIS A 76 15.27 -43.95 23.91
C HIS A 76 13.94 -44.46 23.34
N GLU A 77 13.09 -43.57 22.80
CA GLU A 77 11.85 -43.96 22.13
C GLU A 77 12.07 -44.80 20.86
N ILE A 78 13.17 -44.56 20.15
CA ILE A 78 13.50 -45.32 18.94
C ILE A 78 14.09 -46.70 19.26
N LEU A 79 14.85 -46.80 20.35
CA LEU A 79 15.49 -48.05 20.75
C LEU A 79 14.57 -48.95 21.58
N ASP A 80 13.44 -48.43 22.09
CA ASP A 80 12.45 -49.20 22.85
C ASP A 80 11.85 -50.36 22.02
N PRO A 81 12.05 -51.63 22.41
CA PRO A 81 11.45 -52.79 21.76
C PRO A 81 9.91 -52.82 21.86
N HIS A 82 9.33 -52.16 22.86
CA HIS A 82 7.89 -52.16 23.15
C HIS A 82 7.12 -50.99 22.51
N ARG A 83 7.79 -50.09 21.78
CA ARG A 83 7.17 -48.92 21.12
C ARG A 83 6.00 -49.24 20.19
N GLY A 84 5.93 -50.47 19.69
CA GLY A 84 4.89 -50.94 18.76
C GLY A 84 5.10 -50.51 17.31
N SER A 85 4.44 -51.20 16.38
CA SER A 85 4.61 -51.00 14.93
C SER A 85 4.06 -49.68 14.37
N PHE A 86 3.23 -48.98 15.16
CA PHE A 86 2.58 -47.72 14.77
C PHE A 86 3.20 -46.47 15.42
N PHE A 87 4.24 -46.62 16.25
CA PHE A 87 4.86 -45.53 17.01
C PHE A 87 5.08 -44.25 16.19
N LEU A 88 5.84 -44.35 15.10
CA LEU A 88 6.17 -43.21 14.25
C LEU A 88 4.92 -42.62 13.58
N ARG A 89 3.97 -43.46 13.16
CA ARG A 89 2.71 -42.99 12.56
C ARG A 89 1.84 -42.24 13.56
N SER A 90 1.83 -42.68 14.82
CA SER A 90 1.10 -42.03 15.91
C SER A 90 1.71 -40.66 16.25
N LYS A 91 3.05 -40.58 16.34
CA LYS A 91 3.77 -39.30 16.55
C LYS A 91 3.52 -38.30 15.40
N ILE A 92 3.64 -38.76 14.15
CA ILE A 92 3.31 -37.93 12.97
C ILE A 92 1.84 -37.48 13.02
N SER A 93 0.90 -38.42 13.27
CA SER A 93 -0.53 -38.13 13.38
C SER A 93 -0.82 -37.04 14.38
N THR A 94 -0.27 -37.20 15.58
CA THR A 94 -0.51 -36.32 16.72
C THR A 94 0.02 -34.92 16.45
N ARG A 95 1.16 -34.81 15.75
CA ARG A 95 1.70 -33.51 15.36
C ARG A 95 0.83 -32.82 14.32
N PHE A 96 0.51 -33.48 13.21
CA PHE A 96 -0.33 -32.89 12.17
C PHE A 96 -1.77 -32.64 12.66
N GLY A 97 -2.28 -33.45 13.58
CA GLY A 97 -3.59 -33.25 14.21
C GLY A 97 -3.71 -31.96 15.01
N LYS A 98 -2.59 -31.38 15.43
CA LYS A 98 -2.56 -30.08 16.10
C LYS A 98 -2.56 -28.90 15.11
N ILE A 99 -2.33 -29.16 13.82
CA ILE A 99 -2.11 -28.11 12.81
C ILE A 99 -3.25 -28.13 11.80
N ASP A 100 -4.03 -27.06 11.78
CA ASP A 100 -5.09 -26.85 10.79
C ASP A 100 -4.50 -26.35 9.47
N LEU A 101 -3.99 -27.27 8.65
CA LEU A 101 -3.34 -26.93 7.39
C LEU A 101 -4.29 -26.23 6.40
N PHE A 102 -5.58 -26.54 6.48
CA PHE A 102 -6.60 -25.89 5.68
C PHE A 102 -6.80 -24.43 6.09
N GLY A 103 -6.84 -24.13 7.39
CA GLY A 103 -7.11 -22.80 7.95
C GLY A 103 -5.92 -21.82 7.99
N MET A 104 -4.69 -22.23 7.65
CA MET A 104 -3.53 -21.33 7.69
C MET A 104 -3.69 -20.14 6.73
N SER A 105 -3.64 -18.92 7.28
CA SER A 105 -3.90 -17.65 6.58
C SER A 105 -2.66 -16.96 6.02
N SER A 106 -1.46 -17.37 6.44
CA SER A 106 -0.19 -16.78 5.99
C SER A 106 0.00 -16.99 4.48
N PRO A 107 0.56 -16.00 3.76
CA PRO A 107 1.02 -16.19 2.39
C PRO A 107 1.90 -17.43 2.39
N ILE A 108 1.57 -18.35 1.50
CA ILE A 108 2.25 -19.61 1.45
C ILE A 108 3.70 -19.32 1.01
N GLY A 109 4.62 -19.33 1.98
CA GLY A 109 6.04 -19.04 1.78
C GLY A 109 6.75 -20.08 0.90
N ASN A 110 6.09 -21.20 0.63
CA ASN A 110 6.66 -22.35 -0.05
C ASN A 110 5.89 -22.71 -1.34
N ASP A 111 6.60 -22.91 -2.45
CA ASP A 111 6.04 -23.29 -3.77
C ASP A 111 5.15 -24.55 -3.73
N GLN A 112 5.18 -25.32 -2.65
CA GLN A 112 4.43 -26.57 -2.51
C GLN A 112 2.94 -26.42 -2.27
N TYR A 113 2.50 -25.33 -1.66
CA TYR A 113 1.07 -25.09 -1.48
C TYR A 113 0.52 -24.16 -2.57
N PHE A 114 1.27 -24.04 -3.67
CA PHE A 114 0.93 -23.27 -4.84
C PHE A 114 0.31 -24.19 -5.89
N PHE A 115 -1.03 -24.24 -5.93
CA PHE A 115 -1.78 -25.15 -6.81
C PHE A 115 -2.31 -24.42 -8.05
N GLY A 116 -2.28 -25.05 -9.23
CA GLY A 116 -2.96 -24.56 -10.44
C GLY A 116 -2.45 -23.25 -11.02
N ARG A 117 -1.34 -22.70 -10.50
CA ARG A 117 -0.80 -21.38 -10.87
C ARG A 117 0.58 -21.44 -11.51
N ASP A 118 1.16 -22.63 -11.68
CA ASP A 118 2.52 -22.79 -12.20
C ASP A 118 2.70 -22.22 -13.61
N THR A 119 1.76 -22.49 -14.51
CA THR A 119 1.78 -21.98 -15.88
C THR A 119 1.78 -20.46 -15.89
N LEU A 120 0.87 -19.83 -15.14
CA LEU A 120 0.79 -18.37 -14.99
C LEU A 120 2.11 -17.77 -14.48
N VAL A 121 2.72 -18.37 -13.46
CA VAL A 121 4.01 -17.90 -12.92
C VAL A 121 5.12 -18.02 -13.96
N GLN A 122 5.22 -19.15 -14.65
CA GLN A 122 6.24 -19.33 -15.69
C GLN A 122 6.03 -18.35 -16.85
N ASP A 123 4.79 -18.12 -17.26
CA ASP A 123 4.46 -17.17 -18.31
C ASP A 123 4.80 -15.72 -17.93
N ILE A 124 4.61 -15.33 -16.66
CA ILE A 124 5.00 -14.00 -16.18
C ILE A 124 6.53 -13.88 -16.14
N ILE A 125 7.23 -14.88 -15.61
CA ILE A 125 8.70 -14.91 -15.57
C ILE A 125 9.27 -14.82 -16.99
N GLN A 126 8.78 -15.62 -17.93
CA GLN A 126 9.25 -15.62 -19.31
C GLN A 126 9.01 -14.27 -20.00
N ASN A 127 7.85 -13.65 -19.77
CA ASN A 127 7.58 -12.32 -20.30
C ASN A 127 8.57 -11.28 -19.75
N CYS A 128 8.76 -11.24 -18.43
CA CYS A 128 9.61 -10.24 -17.78
C CYS A 128 11.09 -10.43 -18.09
N THR A 129 11.57 -11.65 -18.30
CA THR A 129 13.01 -11.97 -18.37
C THR A 129 13.51 -12.29 -19.78
N VAL A 130 12.70 -12.94 -20.61
CA VAL A 130 13.09 -13.38 -21.97
C VAL A 130 12.53 -12.44 -23.03
N LYS A 131 11.25 -12.08 -22.90
CA LYS A 131 10.59 -11.17 -23.87
C LYS A 131 10.80 -9.69 -23.55
N ASN A 132 11.36 -9.38 -22.37
CA ASN A 132 11.49 -8.02 -21.85
C ASN A 132 10.16 -7.26 -21.87
N GLN A 133 9.07 -7.92 -21.49
CA GLN A 133 7.73 -7.35 -21.43
C GLN A 133 7.23 -7.32 -19.98
N SER A 134 6.60 -6.22 -19.60
CA SER A 134 5.93 -6.11 -18.30
C SER A 134 4.61 -6.88 -18.28
N ALA A 135 4.16 -7.25 -17.08
CA ALA A 135 2.95 -8.05 -16.88
C ALA A 135 1.99 -7.42 -15.87
N GLY A 136 0.69 -7.70 -16.01
CA GLY A 136 -0.31 -7.34 -15.01
C GLY A 136 -0.96 -8.58 -14.41
N LEU A 137 -1.21 -8.58 -13.10
CA LEU A 137 -1.86 -9.66 -12.36
C LEU A 137 -3.04 -9.12 -11.54
N PHE A 138 -4.26 -9.37 -12.01
CA PHE A 138 -5.47 -8.79 -11.43
C PHE A 138 -6.42 -9.83 -10.86
N GLY A 139 -7.22 -9.43 -9.87
CA GLY A 139 -8.20 -10.30 -9.23
C GLY A 139 -8.56 -9.81 -7.83
N LEU A 140 -9.69 -10.28 -7.28
CA LEU A 140 -10.19 -9.80 -5.99
C LEU A 140 -9.26 -10.11 -4.81
N ARG A 141 -9.57 -9.52 -3.66
CA ARG A 141 -8.89 -9.86 -2.40
C ARG A 141 -9.04 -11.35 -2.09
N LYS A 142 -8.04 -11.91 -1.38
CA LYS A 142 -7.97 -13.33 -0.98
C LYS A 142 -7.96 -14.37 -2.12
N THR A 143 -7.80 -13.95 -3.38
CA THR A 143 -7.67 -14.86 -4.53
C THR A 143 -6.29 -15.52 -4.64
N GLY A 144 -5.25 -14.89 -4.06
CA GLY A 144 -3.88 -15.44 -4.00
C GLY A 144 -2.83 -14.68 -4.81
N LYS A 145 -3.09 -13.43 -5.24
CA LYS A 145 -2.15 -12.58 -5.99
C LYS A 145 -0.78 -12.44 -5.31
N THR A 146 -0.77 -12.06 -4.04
CA THR A 146 0.47 -11.94 -3.25
C THR A 146 1.24 -13.27 -3.21
N SER A 147 0.56 -14.41 -3.07
CA SER A 147 1.21 -15.74 -3.13
C SER A 147 1.86 -16.01 -4.49
N VAL A 148 1.25 -15.55 -5.59
CA VAL A 148 1.82 -15.64 -6.95
C VAL A 148 3.05 -14.75 -7.09
N LEU A 149 2.99 -13.49 -6.66
CA LEU A 149 4.14 -12.59 -6.70
C LEU A 149 5.31 -13.11 -5.87
N GLN A 150 5.04 -13.66 -4.68
CA GLN A 150 6.06 -14.28 -3.83
C GLN A 150 6.68 -15.52 -4.50
N ALA A 151 5.89 -16.33 -5.22
CA ALA A 151 6.42 -17.45 -6.01
C ALA A 151 7.30 -16.97 -7.18
N ILE A 152 6.90 -15.90 -7.88
CA ILE A 152 7.69 -15.27 -8.93
C ILE A 152 9.02 -14.77 -8.35
N LEU A 153 8.99 -14.03 -7.25
CA LEU A 153 10.17 -13.52 -6.55
C LEU A 153 11.17 -14.65 -6.26
N ARG A 154 10.72 -15.74 -5.60
CA ARG A 154 11.59 -16.87 -5.27
C ARG A 154 12.23 -17.52 -6.50
N ARG A 155 11.47 -17.69 -7.59
CA ARG A 155 11.97 -18.31 -8.83
C ARG A 155 12.96 -17.43 -9.57
N LEU A 156 12.72 -16.12 -9.62
CA LEU A 156 13.67 -15.14 -10.18
C LEU A 156 14.97 -15.11 -9.37
N GLU A 157 14.87 -15.05 -8.05
CA GLU A 157 16.02 -15.07 -7.15
C GLU A 157 16.83 -16.37 -7.28
N ALA A 158 16.15 -17.52 -7.44
CA ALA A 158 16.80 -18.81 -7.66
C ALA A 158 17.54 -18.89 -9.01
N GLN A 159 17.14 -18.08 -10.00
CA GLN A 159 17.83 -17.92 -11.29
C GLN A 159 18.95 -16.87 -11.23
N GLY A 160 19.18 -16.23 -10.08
CA GLY A 160 20.16 -15.15 -9.93
C GLY A 160 19.72 -13.81 -10.53
N ILE A 161 18.43 -13.64 -10.81
CA ILE A 161 17.86 -12.42 -11.37
C ILE A 161 17.61 -11.41 -10.24
N LEU A 162 18.09 -10.18 -10.41
CA LEU A 162 17.88 -9.12 -9.42
C LEU A 162 16.42 -8.65 -9.49
N CYS A 163 15.70 -8.75 -8.39
CA CYS A 163 14.29 -8.40 -8.34
C CYS A 163 13.87 -7.87 -6.97
N ASP A 164 12.79 -7.11 -6.96
CA ASP A 164 12.24 -6.56 -5.73
C ASP A 164 10.71 -6.66 -5.63
N TYR A 165 10.22 -6.96 -4.43
CA TYR A 165 8.80 -7.02 -4.13
C TYR A 165 8.39 -5.76 -3.36
N ILE A 166 7.53 -4.97 -3.96
CA ILE A 166 7.15 -3.64 -3.52
C ILE A 166 5.67 -3.69 -3.16
N ASP A 167 5.37 -3.56 -1.87
CA ASP A 167 4.01 -3.33 -1.39
C ASP A 167 3.69 -1.83 -1.56
N CYS A 168 2.80 -1.50 -2.48
CA CYS A 168 2.40 -0.12 -2.75
C CYS A 168 1.63 0.53 -1.60
N GLN A 169 1.13 -0.24 -0.62
CA GLN A 169 0.54 0.28 0.61
C GLN A 169 1.60 0.77 1.61
N SER A 170 2.83 0.27 1.50
CA SER A 170 3.89 0.58 2.47
C SER A 170 4.17 2.09 2.54
N PRO A 171 4.40 2.68 3.73
CA PRO A 171 4.61 4.13 3.86
C PRO A 171 5.77 4.67 3.03
N GLY A 172 6.82 3.86 2.81
CA GLY A 172 7.97 4.23 1.98
C GLY A 172 7.68 4.33 0.48
N ILE A 173 6.49 3.90 0.05
CA ILE A 173 5.98 4.08 -1.31
C ILE A 173 4.76 4.98 -1.27
N HIS A 174 3.70 4.56 -0.56
CA HIS A 174 2.41 5.24 -0.55
C HIS A 174 2.49 6.70 -0.13
N ALA A 175 3.27 7.05 0.90
CA ALA A 175 3.39 8.43 1.39
C ALA A 175 4.57 9.20 0.79
N ALA A 176 5.42 8.52 0.01
CA ALA A 176 6.61 9.12 -0.60
C ALA A 176 6.23 9.78 -1.92
N ARG A 177 6.85 10.94 -2.23
CA ARG A 177 6.70 11.53 -3.57
C ARG A 177 7.40 10.65 -4.61
N TRP A 178 7.00 10.76 -5.89
CA TRP A 178 7.48 9.85 -6.94
C TRP A 178 9.02 9.70 -7.01
N TRP A 179 9.79 10.78 -6.82
CA TRP A 179 11.25 10.73 -6.86
C TRP A 179 11.84 10.00 -5.64
N GLN A 180 11.24 10.16 -4.47
CA GLN A 180 11.64 9.44 -3.25
C GLN A 180 11.32 7.95 -3.38
N ALA A 181 10.15 7.62 -3.92
CA ALA A 181 9.76 6.22 -4.17
C ALA A 181 10.75 5.52 -5.12
N LEU A 182 11.17 6.19 -6.20
CA LEU A 182 12.16 5.64 -7.13
C LEU A 182 13.55 5.51 -6.48
N GLN A 183 13.97 6.47 -5.67
CA GLN A 183 15.22 6.37 -4.90
C GLN A 183 15.19 5.17 -3.95
N ASN A 184 14.09 5.00 -3.20
CA ASN A 184 13.90 3.88 -2.27
C ASN A 184 13.98 2.52 -2.99
N ILE A 185 13.43 2.42 -4.21
CA ILE A 185 13.54 1.21 -5.04
C ILE A 185 15.00 0.93 -5.41
N VAL A 186 15.74 1.94 -5.86
CA VAL A 186 17.17 1.80 -6.22
C VAL A 186 18.02 1.39 -5.02
N GLU A 187 17.79 2.00 -3.85
CA GLU A 187 18.45 1.64 -2.59
C GLU A 187 18.24 0.17 -2.21
N ARG A 188 16.99 -0.29 -2.30
CA ARG A 188 16.63 -1.68 -2.01
C ARG A 188 17.27 -2.65 -3.00
N LEU A 189 17.30 -2.31 -4.29
CA LEU A 189 17.98 -3.12 -5.31
C LEU A 189 19.48 -3.21 -5.05
N ASN A 190 20.15 -2.11 -4.68
CA ASN A 190 21.58 -2.12 -4.39
C ASN A 190 21.92 -2.92 -3.12
N SER A 191 21.04 -2.85 -2.11
CA SER A 191 21.16 -3.66 -0.89
C SER A 191 21.08 -5.15 -1.21
N LYS A 192 20.08 -5.56 -2.02
CA LYS A 192 19.95 -6.96 -2.48
C LYS A 192 21.10 -7.43 -3.36
N LEU A 193 21.62 -6.56 -4.21
CA LEU A 193 22.82 -6.83 -5.01
C LEU A 193 24.01 -7.18 -4.10
N SER A 194 24.18 -6.42 -3.01
CA SER A 194 25.25 -6.61 -2.03
C SER A 194 25.07 -7.90 -1.23
N GLU A 195 23.88 -8.13 -0.69
CA GLU A 195 23.58 -9.28 0.18
C GLU A 195 23.59 -10.61 -0.58
N ARG A 196 22.99 -10.67 -1.76
CA ARG A 196 22.73 -11.93 -2.47
C ARG A 196 23.74 -12.25 -3.55
N HIS A 197 24.25 -11.23 -4.24
CA HIS A 197 25.21 -11.41 -5.34
C HIS A 197 26.64 -11.08 -4.92
N LYS A 198 26.86 -10.54 -3.71
CA LYS A 198 28.17 -10.11 -3.22
C LYS A 198 28.85 -9.10 -4.16
N ARG A 199 28.05 -8.22 -4.76
CA ARG A 199 28.48 -7.14 -5.67
C ARG A 199 27.94 -5.81 -5.15
N SER A 200 28.59 -4.69 -5.45
CA SER A 200 28.14 -3.37 -5.01
C SER A 200 28.21 -2.38 -6.16
N ALA A 201 27.15 -1.58 -6.31
CA ALA A 201 27.13 -0.42 -7.19
C ALA A 201 27.40 0.84 -6.37
N LYS A 202 28.31 1.70 -6.86
CA LYS A 202 28.50 3.05 -6.31
C LYS A 202 27.43 3.97 -6.92
N LEU A 203 26.42 4.30 -6.12
CA LEU A 203 25.25 5.08 -6.54
C LEU A 203 25.25 6.45 -5.86
N ASN A 204 24.62 7.44 -6.51
CA ASN A 204 24.43 8.77 -5.93
C ASN A 204 22.95 9.03 -5.68
N LEU A 205 22.50 8.68 -4.47
CA LEU A 205 21.10 8.58 -4.06
C LEU A 205 20.57 9.93 -3.53
N ASP A 206 20.70 10.98 -4.32
CA ASP A 206 20.23 12.32 -3.97
C ASP A 206 19.14 12.76 -4.94
N TYR A 207 18.00 12.06 -4.92
CA TYR A 207 16.95 12.27 -5.91
C TYR A 207 16.12 13.47 -5.51
N ASN A 208 15.88 14.34 -6.48
CA ASN A 208 14.91 15.42 -6.40
C ASN A 208 14.07 15.43 -7.67
N GLN A 209 12.99 16.21 -7.66
CA GLN A 209 12.05 16.28 -8.78
C GLN A 209 12.72 16.63 -10.12
N ALA A 210 13.77 17.44 -10.12
CA ALA A 210 14.44 17.91 -11.34
C ALA A 210 15.44 16.88 -11.92
N ASN A 211 16.05 16.04 -11.09
CA ASN A 211 17.12 15.13 -11.50
C ASN A 211 16.71 13.65 -11.55
N CYS A 212 15.57 13.28 -10.96
CA CYS A 212 15.21 11.88 -10.73
C CYS A 212 15.11 11.07 -12.03
N GLY A 213 14.54 11.65 -13.09
CA GLY A 213 14.39 10.96 -14.38
C GLY A 213 15.71 10.44 -14.94
N THR A 214 16.75 11.30 -14.96
CA THR A 214 18.07 10.94 -15.49
C THR A 214 18.90 10.11 -14.52
N ARG A 215 18.82 10.40 -13.21
CA ARG A 215 19.55 9.65 -12.18
C ARG A 215 19.05 8.21 -12.08
N PHE A 216 17.74 7.99 -12.12
CA PHE A 216 17.15 6.65 -12.05
C PHE A 216 17.66 5.74 -13.17
N SER A 217 17.57 6.17 -14.44
CA SER A 217 18.12 5.39 -15.56
C SER A 217 19.61 5.10 -15.41
N SER A 218 20.40 6.09 -14.96
CA SER A 218 21.85 5.95 -14.77
C SER A 218 22.19 4.95 -13.66
N ASP A 219 21.54 5.04 -12.51
CA ASP A 219 21.77 4.15 -11.38
C ASP A 219 21.36 2.70 -11.72
N ILE A 220 20.23 2.50 -12.39
CA ILE A 220 19.82 1.18 -12.87
C ILE A 220 20.85 0.64 -13.88
N SER A 221 21.38 1.47 -14.78
CA SER A 221 22.47 1.07 -15.69
C SER A 221 23.72 0.62 -14.94
N ILE A 222 24.12 1.31 -13.87
CA ILE A 222 25.27 0.93 -13.04
C ILE A 222 25.00 -0.40 -12.34
N ILE A 223 23.79 -0.61 -11.81
CA ILE A 223 23.38 -1.89 -11.19
C ILE A 223 23.46 -3.02 -12.23
N LEU A 224 22.94 -2.80 -13.46
CA LEU A 224 22.98 -3.79 -14.55
C LEU A 224 24.40 -4.11 -15.03
N LYS A 225 25.36 -3.18 -14.94
CA LYS A 225 26.78 -3.46 -15.20
C LYS A 225 27.35 -4.42 -14.16
N GLN A 226 26.92 -4.31 -12.91
CA GLN A 226 27.34 -5.20 -11.83
C GLN A 226 26.62 -6.54 -11.89
N ASN A 227 25.34 -6.61 -12.31
CA ASN A 227 24.62 -7.85 -12.52
C ASN A 227 24.00 -7.91 -13.92
N PRO A 228 24.76 -8.39 -14.92
CA PRO A 228 24.26 -8.51 -16.28
C PRO A 228 23.02 -9.41 -16.34
N GLY A 229 21.91 -8.86 -16.80
CA GLY A 229 20.62 -9.55 -16.88
C GLY A 229 19.48 -8.55 -17.01
N THR A 230 18.32 -8.94 -16.49
CA THR A 230 17.13 -8.09 -16.40
C THR A 230 16.81 -7.84 -14.93
N ILE A 231 16.38 -6.64 -14.58
CA ILE A 231 15.83 -6.30 -13.27
C ILE A 231 14.31 -6.37 -13.35
N VAL A 232 13.69 -7.05 -12.39
CA VAL A 232 12.23 -7.21 -12.32
C VAL A 232 11.67 -6.57 -11.05
N LEU A 233 10.78 -5.59 -11.21
CA LEU A 233 10.05 -4.98 -10.10
C LEU A 233 8.66 -5.63 -9.97
N LEU A 234 8.31 -6.13 -8.79
CA LEU A 234 7.00 -6.73 -8.50
C LEU A 234 6.22 -5.77 -7.60
N LEU A 235 5.23 -5.06 -8.14
CA LEU A 235 4.42 -4.08 -7.41
C LEU A 235 3.09 -4.71 -7.02
N ASP A 236 2.78 -4.83 -5.73
CA ASP A 236 1.53 -5.38 -5.20
C ASP A 236 0.61 -4.27 -4.70
N GLU A 237 -0.72 -4.49 -4.78
CA GLU A 237 -1.78 -3.53 -4.44
C GLU A 237 -1.59 -2.15 -5.14
N ILE A 238 -1.46 -2.16 -6.47
CA ILE A 238 -1.21 -0.98 -7.31
C ILE A 238 -2.23 0.16 -7.14
N GLU A 239 -3.43 -0.14 -6.65
CA GLU A 239 -4.49 0.84 -6.36
C GLU A 239 -4.01 1.97 -5.45
N TRP A 240 -3.09 1.68 -4.52
CA TRP A 240 -2.56 2.66 -3.57
C TRP A 240 -1.75 3.77 -4.23
N ILE A 241 -1.21 3.54 -5.43
CA ILE A 241 -0.44 4.55 -6.17
C ILE A 241 -1.13 4.97 -7.47
N THR A 242 -2.36 4.51 -7.72
CA THR A 242 -3.11 4.83 -8.94
C THR A 242 -3.98 6.08 -8.72
N PRO A 243 -4.03 7.04 -9.66
CA PRO A 243 -4.87 8.24 -9.56
C PRO A 243 -6.34 7.88 -9.35
N LEU A 244 -7.09 8.73 -8.65
CA LEU A 244 -8.51 8.58 -8.30
C LEU A 244 -8.83 7.40 -7.36
N LEU A 245 -7.99 6.37 -7.34
CA LEU A 245 -8.11 5.22 -6.45
C LEU A 245 -7.41 5.51 -5.14
N SER A 246 -6.12 5.88 -5.16
CA SER A 246 -5.34 6.27 -3.98
C SER A 246 -6.17 7.13 -3.01
N GLY A 247 -6.39 6.57 -1.81
CA GLY A 247 -7.31 7.13 -0.81
C GLY A 247 -6.89 8.53 -0.34
N ARG A 248 -7.54 9.09 0.70
CA ARG A 248 -7.26 10.48 1.14
C ARG A 248 -5.77 10.77 1.41
N LEU A 249 -5.07 9.81 2.01
CA LEU A 249 -3.64 9.92 2.34
C LEU A 249 -2.72 9.81 1.11
N GLY A 250 -3.20 9.22 0.02
CA GLY A 250 -2.46 9.03 -1.23
C GLY A 250 -2.84 10.04 -2.31
N LYS A 251 -3.60 11.11 -2.00
CA LYS A 251 -4.08 12.08 -3.02
C LYS A 251 -2.96 12.66 -3.89
N HIS A 252 -1.73 12.76 -3.37
CA HIS A 252 -0.58 13.23 -4.16
C HIS A 252 -0.23 12.31 -5.35
N TRP A 253 -0.66 11.04 -5.33
CA TRP A 253 -0.51 10.10 -6.45
C TRP A 253 -1.29 10.50 -7.69
N ASP A 254 -2.31 11.35 -7.56
CA ASP A 254 -2.97 11.98 -8.70
C ASP A 254 -1.98 12.75 -9.58
N GLU A 255 -0.98 13.39 -8.96
CA GLU A 255 0.10 14.13 -9.65
C GLU A 255 1.35 13.26 -9.86
N ASP A 256 1.67 12.38 -8.91
CA ASP A 256 2.92 11.61 -8.88
C ASP A 256 2.93 10.38 -9.79
N PHE A 257 1.76 9.80 -10.11
CA PHE A 257 1.67 8.58 -10.91
C PHE A 257 2.31 8.75 -12.30
N ILE A 258 2.02 9.86 -12.98
CA ILE A 258 2.51 10.12 -14.34
C ILE A 258 4.05 10.22 -14.36
N PRO A 259 4.71 11.12 -13.61
CA PRO A 259 6.16 11.22 -13.64
C PRO A 259 6.86 9.96 -13.12
N PHE A 260 6.27 9.24 -12.15
CA PHE A 260 6.77 7.94 -11.69
C PHE A 260 6.87 6.94 -12.85
N TRP A 261 5.76 6.70 -13.55
CA TRP A 261 5.72 5.72 -14.64
C TRP A 261 6.42 6.18 -15.91
N GLN A 262 6.45 7.49 -16.19
CA GLN A 262 7.26 8.04 -17.28
C GLN A 262 8.75 7.74 -17.05
N THR A 263 9.24 7.89 -15.82
CA THR A 263 10.63 7.60 -15.47
C THR A 263 10.95 6.11 -15.63
N ILE A 264 10.08 5.22 -15.13
CA ILE A 264 10.25 3.77 -15.30
C ILE A 264 10.22 3.37 -16.77
N ARG A 265 9.28 3.93 -17.56
CA ARG A 265 9.16 3.66 -18.99
C ARG A 265 10.38 4.14 -19.76
N ALA A 266 10.90 5.33 -19.46
CA ALA A 266 12.10 5.86 -20.08
C ALA A 266 13.30 4.94 -19.80
N ALA A 267 13.52 4.57 -18.54
CA ALA A 267 14.56 3.63 -18.15
C ALA A 267 14.42 2.26 -18.84
N HIS A 268 13.19 1.73 -18.94
CA HIS A 268 12.92 0.50 -19.68
C HIS A 268 13.38 0.59 -21.15
N GLN A 269 13.07 1.69 -21.83
CA GLN A 269 13.44 1.91 -23.24
C GLN A 269 14.95 2.12 -23.42
N GLU A 270 15.56 3.00 -22.61
CA GLU A 270 16.99 3.32 -22.67
C GLU A 270 17.88 2.10 -22.40
N LEU A 271 17.41 1.19 -21.52
CA LEU A 271 18.15 0.00 -21.11
C LEU A 271 17.84 -1.23 -21.98
N SER A 272 17.19 -1.03 -23.13
CA SER A 272 16.82 -2.09 -24.08
C SER A 272 15.92 -3.18 -23.45
N GLY A 273 15.00 -2.76 -22.58
CA GLY A 273 14.04 -3.64 -21.92
C GLY A 273 14.58 -4.39 -20.70
N ARG A 274 15.81 -4.11 -20.25
CA ARG A 274 16.45 -4.78 -19.09
C ARG A 274 15.92 -4.31 -17.73
N LEU A 275 14.94 -3.43 -17.70
CA LEU A 275 14.15 -3.10 -16.51
C LEU A 275 12.69 -3.42 -16.82
N THR A 276 12.14 -4.48 -16.25
CA THR A 276 10.73 -4.86 -16.42
C THR A 276 10.00 -4.83 -15.08
N PHE A 277 8.67 -4.87 -15.13
CA PHE A 277 7.86 -4.90 -13.92
C PHE A 277 6.65 -5.82 -14.08
N ALA A 278 6.15 -6.31 -12.95
CA ALA A 278 4.84 -6.92 -12.85
C ALA A 278 4.00 -6.13 -11.84
N VAL A 279 2.84 -5.63 -12.25
CA VAL A 279 1.89 -4.96 -11.35
C VAL A 279 0.80 -5.93 -10.93
N ALA A 280 0.37 -5.89 -9.68
CA ALA A 280 -0.77 -6.64 -9.20
C ALA A 280 -1.78 -5.73 -8.49
N GLY A 281 -3.05 -6.05 -8.68
CA GLY A 281 -4.16 -5.27 -8.16
C GLY A 281 -5.48 -6.04 -8.22
N VAL A 282 -6.56 -5.36 -7.85
CA VAL A 282 -7.94 -5.78 -7.98
C VAL A 282 -8.40 -5.64 -9.42
N ASN A 283 -8.29 -4.45 -9.99
CA ASN A 283 -8.75 -4.10 -11.34
C ASN A 283 -7.58 -3.55 -12.18
N PRO A 284 -7.49 -3.86 -13.48
CA PRO A 284 -6.47 -3.35 -14.37
C PRO A 284 -6.57 -1.86 -14.75
N ALA A 285 -7.45 -1.05 -14.13
CA ALA A 285 -7.61 0.37 -14.44
C ALA A 285 -6.27 1.12 -14.60
N ALA A 286 -5.28 0.86 -13.74
CA ALA A 286 -3.95 1.46 -13.84
C ALA A 286 -3.26 1.25 -15.20
N VAL A 287 -3.51 0.13 -15.89
CA VAL A 287 -2.85 -0.27 -17.14
C VAL A 287 -3.79 -0.25 -18.37
N GLU A 288 -5.10 -0.22 -18.15
CA GLU A 288 -6.14 -0.17 -19.20
C GLU A 288 -6.70 1.23 -19.43
N SER A 289 -6.61 2.16 -18.48
CA SER A 289 -7.05 3.54 -18.71
C SER A 289 -6.09 4.25 -19.66
N PRO A 290 -6.57 4.85 -20.77
CA PRO A 290 -5.71 5.50 -21.76
C PRO A 290 -5.12 6.82 -21.25
N SER A 291 -5.77 7.46 -20.29
CA SER A 291 -5.35 8.75 -19.71
C SER A 291 -5.81 8.88 -18.26
N PHE A 292 -5.09 9.72 -17.52
CA PHE A 292 -5.47 10.20 -16.19
C PHE A 292 -5.41 11.73 -16.20
N GLN A 293 -6.47 12.40 -15.75
CA GLN A 293 -6.55 13.87 -15.68
C GLN A 293 -6.16 14.59 -16.99
N GLY A 294 -6.57 14.04 -18.15
CA GLY A 294 -6.27 14.60 -19.47
C GLY A 294 -4.85 14.31 -19.99
N MET A 295 -3.98 13.69 -19.19
CA MET A 295 -2.63 13.32 -19.59
C MET A 295 -2.57 11.84 -20.01
N PRO A 296 -1.80 11.49 -21.07
CA PRO A 296 -1.65 10.10 -21.50
C PRO A 296 -1.06 9.21 -20.40
N ASN A 297 -1.66 8.04 -20.19
CA ASN A 297 -1.17 7.08 -19.20
C ASN A 297 0.14 6.43 -19.69
N PRO A 298 1.27 6.61 -18.98
CA PRO A 298 2.56 6.07 -19.44
C PRO A 298 2.61 4.54 -19.45
N ILE A 299 1.86 3.87 -18.57
CA ILE A 299 1.81 2.40 -18.44
C ILE A 299 0.72 1.75 -19.31
N PHE A 300 -0.08 2.55 -20.02
CA PHE A 300 -1.15 2.04 -20.89
C PHE A 300 -0.63 0.99 -21.88
N GLN A 301 -1.20 -0.22 -21.82
CA GLN A 301 -0.84 -1.38 -22.63
C GLN A 301 0.63 -1.86 -22.54
N LEU A 302 1.46 -1.29 -21.66
CA LEU A 302 2.82 -1.81 -21.40
C LEU A 302 2.80 -3.11 -20.61
N ALA A 303 1.79 -3.30 -19.77
CA ALA A 303 1.58 -4.52 -18.99
C ALA A 303 0.27 -5.18 -19.43
N GLN A 304 0.39 -6.35 -20.05
CA GLN A 304 -0.78 -7.14 -20.45
C GLN A 304 -1.51 -7.65 -19.19
N PRO A 305 -2.79 -7.29 -18.99
CA PRO A 305 -3.55 -7.70 -17.81
C PRO A 305 -3.86 -9.20 -17.87
N ARG A 306 -3.52 -9.93 -16.81
CA ARG A 306 -3.89 -11.34 -16.61
C ARG A 306 -4.70 -11.46 -15.33
N TYR A 307 -5.83 -12.15 -15.42
CA TYR A 307 -6.70 -12.35 -14.28
C TYR A 307 -6.39 -13.66 -13.57
N LEU A 308 -6.44 -13.62 -12.24
CA LEU A 308 -6.27 -14.79 -11.41
C LEU A 308 -7.57 -15.61 -11.36
N ALA A 309 -7.82 -16.40 -12.40
CA ALA A 309 -9.03 -17.19 -12.55
C ALA A 309 -9.29 -18.13 -11.37
N PRO A 310 -10.53 -18.49 -11.01
CA PRO A 310 -10.78 -19.50 -9.97
C PRO A 310 -10.15 -20.86 -10.27
N PHE A 311 -10.00 -21.70 -9.23
CA PHE A 311 -9.48 -23.05 -9.43
C PHE A 311 -10.47 -23.92 -10.19
N SER A 312 -9.92 -24.70 -11.13
CA SER A 312 -10.66 -25.81 -11.73
C SER A 312 -10.94 -26.90 -10.70
N THR A 313 -11.91 -27.78 -10.97
CA THR A 313 -12.17 -28.96 -10.12
C THR A 313 -10.91 -29.82 -9.92
N GLU A 314 -10.03 -29.90 -10.92
CA GLU A 314 -8.76 -30.62 -10.82
C GLU A 314 -7.77 -29.92 -9.87
N ASP A 315 -7.70 -28.60 -9.89
CA ASP A 315 -6.84 -27.85 -8.97
C ASP A 315 -7.37 -27.90 -7.54
N VAL A 316 -8.70 -27.83 -7.36
CA VAL A 316 -9.35 -28.06 -6.06
C VAL A 316 -9.05 -29.47 -5.55
N ARG A 317 -9.16 -30.48 -6.42
CA ARG A 317 -8.82 -31.88 -6.09
C ARG A 317 -7.38 -32.01 -5.62
N LYS A 318 -6.41 -31.44 -6.35
CA LYS A 318 -4.99 -31.46 -5.98
C LYS A 318 -4.77 -30.79 -4.61
N MET A 319 -5.34 -29.61 -4.41
CA MET A 319 -5.24 -28.85 -3.16
C MET A 319 -5.81 -29.63 -1.97
N LEU A 320 -7.05 -30.12 -2.07
CA LEU A 320 -7.72 -30.83 -0.98
C LEU A 320 -7.05 -32.17 -0.66
N ARG A 321 -6.56 -32.90 -1.66
CA ARG A 321 -5.79 -34.14 -1.43
C ARG A 321 -4.45 -33.86 -0.76
N PHE A 322 -3.75 -32.80 -1.18
CA PHE A 322 -2.48 -32.41 -0.58
C PHE A 322 -2.63 -32.05 0.90
N PHE A 323 -3.61 -31.21 1.26
CA PHE A 323 -3.83 -30.86 2.66
C PHE A 323 -4.45 -32.01 3.45
N GLY A 324 -5.36 -32.77 2.84
CA GLY A 324 -6.07 -33.87 3.48
C GLY A 324 -5.13 -34.98 3.95
N ARG A 325 -4.19 -35.42 3.12
CA ARG A 325 -3.26 -36.52 3.47
C ARG A 325 -2.43 -36.21 4.72
N TYR A 326 -2.00 -34.96 4.88
CA TYR A 326 -1.25 -34.54 6.07
C TYR A 326 -2.20 -34.34 7.26
N SER A 327 -3.40 -33.81 7.02
CA SER A 327 -4.42 -33.55 8.04
C SER A 327 -5.20 -34.80 8.47
N GLY A 328 -4.90 -35.99 7.92
CA GLY A 328 -5.57 -37.24 8.28
C GLY A 328 -6.97 -37.43 7.69
N VAL A 329 -7.33 -36.68 6.64
CA VAL A 329 -8.64 -36.76 5.96
C VAL A 329 -8.50 -36.99 4.46
N SER A 330 -9.50 -37.60 3.86
CA SER A 330 -9.60 -37.74 2.39
C SER A 330 -10.99 -37.32 1.92
N PHE A 331 -11.06 -36.57 0.84
CA PHE A 331 -12.33 -36.13 0.26
C PHE A 331 -12.72 -37.06 -0.88
N ASP A 332 -13.97 -37.48 -0.91
CA ASP A 332 -14.51 -38.17 -2.07
C ASP A 332 -14.79 -37.17 -3.22
N GLU A 333 -15.02 -37.70 -4.43
CA GLU A 333 -15.26 -36.84 -5.59
C GLU A 333 -16.58 -36.06 -5.48
N SER A 334 -17.56 -36.57 -4.72
CA SER A 334 -18.83 -35.86 -4.49
C SER A 334 -18.61 -34.58 -3.68
N ALA A 335 -17.80 -34.63 -2.62
CA ALA A 335 -17.41 -33.48 -1.81
C ALA A 335 -16.59 -32.47 -2.61
N ILE A 336 -15.63 -32.93 -3.42
CA ILE A 336 -14.79 -32.04 -4.25
C ILE A 336 -15.66 -31.27 -5.25
N ASN A 337 -16.57 -31.97 -5.94
CA ASN A 337 -17.48 -31.33 -6.89
C ASN A 337 -18.43 -30.34 -6.19
N TYR A 338 -18.98 -30.74 -5.04
CA TYR A 338 -19.83 -29.87 -4.23
C TYR A 338 -19.10 -28.59 -3.81
N LEU A 339 -17.92 -28.69 -3.19
CA LEU A 339 -17.13 -27.55 -2.76
C LEU A 339 -16.75 -26.62 -3.92
N THR A 340 -16.34 -27.20 -5.05
CA THR A 340 -15.98 -26.42 -6.24
C THR A 340 -17.18 -25.63 -6.76
N THR A 341 -18.36 -26.25 -6.77
CA THR A 341 -19.60 -25.65 -7.29
C THR A 341 -20.15 -24.56 -6.36
N GLN A 342 -20.15 -24.81 -5.05
CA GLN A 342 -20.70 -23.88 -4.06
C GLN A 342 -19.85 -22.63 -3.86
N PHE A 343 -18.52 -22.80 -3.93
CA PHE A 343 -17.57 -21.71 -3.69
C PHE A 343 -16.91 -21.19 -4.97
N GLY A 344 -17.43 -21.56 -6.14
CA GLY A 344 -16.96 -21.06 -7.44
C GLY A 344 -15.49 -21.31 -7.73
N GLY A 345 -14.87 -22.34 -7.12
CA GLY A 345 -13.43 -22.58 -7.22
C GLY A 345 -12.55 -21.60 -6.43
N HIS A 346 -13.10 -20.79 -5.52
CA HIS A 346 -12.33 -19.85 -4.72
C HIS A 346 -11.45 -20.57 -3.68
N PRO A 347 -10.11 -20.56 -3.79
CA PRO A 347 -9.25 -21.42 -2.97
C PRO A 347 -9.36 -21.18 -1.47
N PHE A 348 -9.44 -19.90 -1.05
CA PHE A 348 -9.53 -19.53 0.35
C PHE A 348 -10.84 -19.97 1.01
N LEU A 349 -12.00 -19.74 0.37
CA LEU A 349 -13.31 -20.14 0.89
C LEU A 349 -13.43 -21.67 0.99
N ILE A 350 -12.97 -22.40 -0.03
CA ILE A 350 -12.94 -23.87 -0.04
C ILE A 350 -12.08 -24.39 1.12
N ARG A 351 -10.90 -23.80 1.34
CA ARG A 351 -10.02 -24.14 2.46
C ARG A 351 -10.68 -23.88 3.82
N LEU A 352 -11.39 -22.77 3.99
CA LEU A 352 -12.10 -22.48 5.23
C LEU A 352 -13.25 -23.47 5.48
N ALA A 353 -14.02 -23.82 4.45
CA ALA A 353 -15.06 -24.84 4.55
C ALA A 353 -14.46 -26.21 4.93
N ALA A 354 -13.39 -26.63 4.26
CA ALA A 354 -12.68 -27.88 4.58
C ALA A 354 -12.10 -27.88 6.00
N SER A 355 -11.57 -26.74 6.45
CA SER A 355 -11.07 -26.54 7.81
C SER A 355 -12.17 -26.71 8.86
N GLU A 356 -13.37 -26.18 8.64
CA GLU A 356 -14.49 -26.30 9.58
C GLU A 356 -14.93 -27.75 9.74
N ILE A 357 -15.06 -28.48 8.64
CA ILE A 357 -15.37 -29.91 8.66
C ILE A 357 -14.26 -30.72 9.33
N TRP A 358 -13.00 -30.38 9.03
CA TRP A 358 -11.85 -31.08 9.60
C TRP A 358 -11.82 -30.96 11.12
N ARG A 359 -12.00 -29.77 11.69
CA ARG A 359 -11.98 -29.54 13.16
C ARG A 359 -12.99 -30.40 13.92
N ARG A 360 -14.14 -30.69 13.31
CA ARG A 360 -15.24 -31.44 13.95
C ARG A 360 -15.18 -32.94 13.72
N ASN A 361 -14.57 -33.38 12.61
CA ASN A 361 -14.56 -34.79 12.20
C ASN A 361 -13.20 -35.47 12.35
N TYR A 362 -12.16 -34.75 12.76
CA TYR A 362 -10.84 -35.34 12.96
C TYR A 362 -10.84 -36.33 14.14
N LYS A 363 -10.53 -37.61 13.84
CA LYS A 363 -10.50 -38.70 14.82
C LYS A 363 -9.10 -39.13 15.27
N ASN A 364 -8.04 -38.43 14.83
CA ASN A 364 -6.63 -38.76 15.10
C ASN A 364 -6.28 -40.26 14.91
N ASP A 365 -6.87 -40.96 13.95
CA ASP A 365 -6.65 -42.40 13.75
C ASP A 365 -5.33 -42.68 13.02
N PRO A 366 -4.26 -43.18 13.68
CA PRO A 366 -2.91 -43.34 13.11
C PRO A 366 -2.78 -44.26 11.89
N GLN A 367 -3.87 -44.94 11.50
CA GLN A 367 -3.87 -45.96 10.45
C GLN A 367 -4.64 -45.52 9.20
N MET A 368 -5.81 -44.91 9.35
CA MET A 368 -6.69 -44.57 8.23
C MET A 368 -6.94 -43.06 8.08
N LEU A 369 -7.27 -42.66 6.86
CA LEU A 369 -7.79 -41.34 6.57
C LEU A 369 -9.30 -41.33 6.84
N THR A 370 -9.78 -40.30 7.53
CA THR A 370 -11.22 -40.10 7.68
C THR A 370 -11.79 -39.64 6.33
N LYS A 371 -12.68 -40.44 5.74
CA LYS A 371 -13.35 -40.09 4.49
C LYS A 371 -14.44 -39.06 4.75
N LEU A 372 -14.37 -37.95 4.02
CA LEU A 372 -15.35 -36.87 4.04
C LEU A 372 -16.16 -36.92 2.74
N HIS A 373 -17.47 -36.88 2.91
CA HIS A 373 -18.46 -36.91 1.85
C HIS A 373 -19.24 -35.59 1.80
N LYS A 374 -19.99 -35.38 0.72
CA LYS A 374 -20.87 -34.22 0.56
C LYS A 374 -21.79 -34.01 1.78
N GLU A 375 -22.32 -35.09 2.36
CA GLU A 375 -23.27 -35.04 3.47
C GLU A 375 -22.67 -34.37 4.71
N ASN A 376 -21.36 -34.55 4.94
CA ASN A 376 -20.66 -33.91 6.04
C ASN A 376 -20.67 -32.38 5.90
N PHE A 377 -20.52 -31.87 4.67
CA PHE A 377 -20.58 -30.44 4.40
C PHE A 377 -21.99 -29.89 4.52
N SER A 378 -22.99 -30.60 3.98
CA SER A 378 -24.38 -30.15 4.08
C SER A 378 -24.88 -30.11 5.52
N SER A 379 -24.41 -31.02 6.38
CA SER A 379 -24.80 -31.05 7.80
C SER A 379 -24.29 -29.88 8.63
N LEU A 380 -23.23 -29.20 8.16
CA LEU A 380 -22.53 -28.11 8.86
C LEU A 380 -22.54 -26.81 8.04
N ILE A 381 -23.50 -26.67 7.11
CA ILE A 381 -23.54 -25.55 6.18
C ILE A 381 -23.76 -24.22 6.91
N SER A 382 -24.51 -24.22 8.01
CA SER A 382 -24.75 -23.02 8.81
C SER A 382 -23.44 -22.48 9.39
N GLU A 383 -22.64 -23.33 10.01
CA GLU A 383 -21.39 -22.91 10.64
C GLU A 383 -20.31 -22.58 9.62
N ILE A 384 -20.32 -23.27 8.47
CA ILE A 384 -19.49 -22.88 7.33
C ILE A 384 -19.87 -21.47 6.87
N ASN A 385 -21.16 -21.17 6.71
CA ASN A 385 -21.66 -19.87 6.28
C ASN A 385 -21.25 -18.75 7.26
N ASP A 386 -21.38 -18.98 8.57
CA ASP A 386 -20.95 -18.04 9.60
C ASP A 386 -19.43 -17.78 9.51
N ARG A 387 -18.64 -18.85 9.30
CA ARG A 387 -17.19 -18.75 9.21
C ARG A 387 -16.70 -18.03 7.96
N ILE A 388 -17.39 -18.18 6.83
CA ILE A 388 -17.02 -17.52 5.56
C ILE A 388 -17.62 -16.13 5.40
N HIS A 389 -18.51 -15.72 6.30
CA HIS A 389 -19.18 -14.41 6.24
C HIS A 389 -18.17 -13.24 6.22
N GLN A 390 -17.23 -13.20 7.18
CA GLN A 390 -16.18 -12.17 7.20
C GLN A 390 -15.24 -12.25 5.98
N PRO A 391 -14.75 -13.43 5.56
CA PRO A 391 -14.03 -13.56 4.28
C PRO A 391 -14.76 -13.01 3.06
N ILE A 392 -16.09 -13.14 2.96
CA ILE A 392 -16.87 -12.56 1.86
C ILE A 392 -16.85 -11.04 1.93
N LYS A 393 -17.02 -10.45 3.13
CA LYS A 393 -16.83 -9.02 3.36
C LYS A 393 -15.45 -8.56 2.86
N ASP A 394 -14.39 -9.27 3.24
CA ASP A 394 -13.02 -8.95 2.84
C ASP A 394 -12.80 -9.04 1.31
N ILE A 395 -13.43 -10.01 0.63
CA ILE A 395 -13.37 -10.16 -0.84
C ILE A 395 -14.05 -8.98 -1.53
N LEU A 396 -15.21 -8.56 -1.03
CA LEU A 396 -16.01 -7.47 -1.61
C LEU A 396 -15.52 -6.08 -1.19
N LEU A 397 -14.76 -5.98 -0.11
CA LEU A 397 -14.24 -4.71 0.44
C LEU A 397 -13.52 -3.87 -0.62
N SER A 398 -12.73 -4.51 -1.49
CA SER A 398 -12.03 -3.80 -2.56
C SER A 398 -12.98 -3.20 -3.60
N LEU A 399 -14.11 -3.84 -3.87
CA LEU A 399 -15.12 -3.29 -4.77
C LEU A 399 -15.85 -2.12 -4.10
N VAL A 400 -16.20 -2.25 -2.82
CA VAL A 400 -16.86 -1.15 -2.08
C VAL A 400 -15.96 0.09 -2.01
N TRP A 401 -14.65 -0.08 -1.74
CA TRP A 401 -13.74 1.05 -1.62
C TRP A 401 -13.31 1.66 -2.96
N TRP A 402 -12.92 0.81 -3.91
CA TRP A 402 -12.24 1.29 -5.12
C TRP A 402 -13.16 1.32 -6.35
N TYR A 403 -14.20 0.49 -6.38
CA TYR A 403 -15.08 0.31 -7.55
C TYR A 403 -16.56 0.27 -7.13
N PRO A 404 -17.09 1.33 -6.49
CA PRO A 404 -18.43 1.32 -5.92
C PRO A 404 -19.54 1.08 -6.95
N GLU A 405 -19.33 1.53 -8.19
CA GLU A 405 -20.24 1.29 -9.32
C GLU A 405 -20.30 -0.20 -9.69
N GLU A 406 -19.15 -0.89 -9.72
CA GLU A 406 -19.09 -2.33 -9.94
C GLU A 406 -19.79 -3.10 -8.81
N TYR A 407 -19.64 -2.65 -7.57
CA TYR A 407 -20.33 -3.24 -6.41
C TYR A 407 -21.85 -3.07 -6.52
N GLN A 408 -22.32 -1.88 -6.89
CA GLN A 408 -23.76 -1.61 -7.07
C GLN A 408 -24.36 -2.46 -8.19
N LEU A 409 -23.64 -2.62 -9.30
CA LEU A 409 -24.06 -3.51 -10.38
C LEU A 409 -24.19 -4.97 -9.90
N LEU A 410 -23.26 -5.46 -9.08
CA LEU A 410 -23.36 -6.79 -8.48
C LEU A 410 -24.58 -6.92 -7.54
N GLN A 411 -24.92 -5.87 -6.78
CA GLN A 411 -26.13 -5.87 -5.96
C GLN A 411 -27.40 -5.99 -6.81
N MET A 412 -27.50 -5.22 -7.90
CA MET A 412 -28.63 -5.28 -8.84
C MET A 412 -28.78 -6.67 -9.48
N ILE A 413 -27.65 -7.27 -9.89
CA ILE A 413 -27.62 -8.64 -10.43
C ILE A 413 -28.08 -9.65 -9.36
N ALA A 414 -27.65 -9.50 -8.10
CA ALA A 414 -28.05 -10.38 -6.99
C ALA A 414 -29.55 -10.29 -6.66
N SER A 415 -30.12 -9.08 -6.74
CA SER A 415 -31.54 -8.80 -6.51
C SER A 415 -32.44 -9.27 -7.66
N GLY A 416 -31.89 -9.52 -8.84
CA GLY A 416 -32.64 -10.04 -10.00
C GLY A 416 -33.32 -8.96 -10.84
N GLU A 417 -32.80 -7.73 -10.84
CA GLU A 417 -33.30 -6.60 -11.63
C GLU A 417 -32.96 -6.75 -13.13
N ALA A 418 -33.60 -7.72 -13.78
CA ALA A 418 -33.20 -8.21 -15.10
C ALA A 418 -33.33 -7.20 -16.25
N GLU A 419 -34.24 -6.22 -16.16
CA GLU A 419 -34.40 -5.18 -17.19
C GLU A 419 -33.27 -4.16 -17.15
N PHE A 420 -32.99 -3.57 -15.98
CA PHE A 420 -31.90 -2.61 -15.82
C PHE A 420 -30.53 -3.22 -16.15
N VAL A 421 -30.29 -4.45 -15.70
CA VAL A 421 -29.05 -5.18 -16.00
C VAL A 421 -28.91 -5.41 -17.50
N LYS A 422 -29.99 -5.78 -18.21
CA LYS A 422 -29.94 -5.96 -19.67
C LYS A 422 -29.60 -4.67 -20.39
N ASP A 423 -30.21 -3.55 -19.99
CA ASP A 423 -29.95 -2.26 -20.61
C ASP A 423 -28.52 -1.78 -20.32
N TYR A 424 -28.04 -1.86 -19.08
CA TYR A 424 -26.67 -1.51 -18.71
C TYR A 424 -25.63 -2.33 -19.48
N LEU A 425 -25.89 -3.64 -19.66
CA LEU A 425 -24.98 -4.53 -20.39
C LEU A 425 -24.94 -4.31 -21.90
N GLN A 426 -25.93 -3.63 -22.49
CA GLN A 426 -25.82 -3.17 -23.87
C GLN A 426 -24.76 -2.07 -24.02
N TYR A 427 -24.60 -1.23 -22.99
CA TYR A 427 -23.61 -0.15 -22.97
C TYR A 427 -22.22 -0.62 -22.49
N GLU A 428 -22.16 -1.52 -21.50
CA GLU A 428 -20.92 -1.94 -20.82
C GLU A 428 -20.78 -3.48 -20.77
N PRO A 429 -20.70 -4.19 -21.93
CA PRO A 429 -20.64 -5.65 -21.96
C PRO A 429 -19.38 -6.23 -21.29
N GLN A 430 -18.31 -5.43 -21.15
CA GLN A 430 -17.06 -5.83 -20.51
C GLN A 430 -17.22 -6.07 -19.00
N SER A 431 -18.23 -5.48 -18.35
CA SER A 431 -18.46 -5.63 -16.91
C SER A 431 -18.76 -7.08 -16.50
N LEU A 432 -19.56 -7.82 -17.27
CA LEU A 432 -19.78 -9.26 -16.99
C LEU A 432 -18.51 -10.09 -17.18
N VAL A 433 -17.73 -9.78 -18.21
CA VAL A 433 -16.46 -10.47 -18.47
C VAL A 433 -15.50 -10.24 -17.30
N ARG A 434 -15.43 -9.01 -16.76
CA ARG A 434 -14.64 -8.69 -15.56
C ARG A 434 -15.12 -9.50 -14.34
N PHE A 435 -16.41 -9.54 -14.04
CA PHE A 435 -16.92 -10.31 -12.90
C PHE A 435 -16.73 -11.82 -13.05
N ALA A 436 -16.81 -12.34 -14.27
CA ALA A 436 -16.47 -13.72 -14.56
C ALA A 436 -14.96 -13.98 -14.35
N ASN A 437 -14.10 -13.07 -14.79
CA ASN A 437 -12.65 -13.14 -14.55
C ASN A 437 -12.28 -13.06 -13.06
N TYR A 438 -13.04 -12.31 -12.27
CA TYR A 438 -12.94 -12.28 -10.81
C TYR A 438 -13.45 -13.55 -10.13
N GLY A 439 -14.20 -14.39 -10.83
CA GLY A 439 -14.82 -15.59 -10.27
C GLY A 439 -16.06 -15.32 -9.43
N LEU A 440 -16.69 -14.16 -9.58
CA LEU A 440 -17.95 -13.84 -8.90
C LEU A 440 -19.15 -14.33 -9.69
N LEU A 441 -19.10 -14.22 -11.02
CA LEU A 441 -20.12 -14.70 -11.95
C LEU A 441 -19.58 -15.86 -12.80
N ARG A 442 -20.49 -16.65 -13.36
CA ARG A 442 -20.13 -17.70 -14.31
C ARG A 442 -19.83 -17.08 -15.69
N PRO A 443 -18.89 -17.65 -16.47
CA PRO A 443 -18.56 -17.12 -17.78
C PRO A 443 -19.79 -17.04 -18.69
N GLY A 444 -20.05 -15.84 -19.23
CA GLY A 444 -21.15 -15.60 -20.17
C GLY A 444 -22.56 -15.62 -19.56
N SER A 445 -22.71 -15.63 -18.23
CA SER A 445 -24.02 -15.49 -17.58
C SER A 445 -24.00 -14.50 -16.42
N SER A 446 -25.20 -14.09 -15.99
CA SER A 446 -25.42 -13.30 -14.78
C SER A 446 -25.56 -14.16 -13.53
N ASP A 447 -25.32 -15.47 -13.64
CA ASP A 447 -25.38 -16.38 -12.50
C ASP A 447 -24.13 -16.25 -11.64
N PHE A 448 -24.32 -16.18 -10.33
CA PHE A 448 -23.20 -16.18 -9.40
C PHE A 448 -22.46 -17.52 -9.42
N ALA A 449 -21.14 -17.44 -9.41
CA ALA A 449 -20.26 -18.59 -9.22
C ALA A 449 -20.18 -18.98 -7.73
N ILE A 450 -20.43 -18.04 -6.81
CA ILE A 450 -20.39 -18.24 -5.37
C ILE A 450 -21.77 -17.91 -4.77
N ASP A 451 -22.51 -18.94 -4.36
CA ASP A 451 -23.89 -18.79 -3.88
C ASP A 451 -23.97 -17.89 -2.63
N ASN A 452 -23.00 -18.02 -1.71
CA ASN A 452 -22.94 -17.20 -0.50
C ASN A 452 -22.71 -15.71 -0.78
N VAL A 453 -21.99 -15.37 -1.86
CA VAL A 453 -21.80 -13.96 -2.25
C VAL A 453 -23.12 -13.37 -2.73
N ARG A 454 -23.88 -14.12 -3.54
CA ARG A 454 -25.24 -13.71 -3.96
C ARG A 454 -26.14 -13.48 -2.76
N HIS A 455 -26.14 -14.41 -1.80
CA HIS A 455 -26.93 -14.28 -0.59
C HIS A 455 -26.52 -13.04 0.22
N PHE A 456 -25.22 -12.84 0.44
CA PHE A 456 -24.68 -11.69 1.15
C PHE A 456 -25.09 -10.36 0.53
N LEU A 457 -24.89 -10.20 -0.79
CA LEU A 457 -25.24 -8.98 -1.52
C LEU A 457 -26.73 -8.64 -1.40
N ARG A 458 -27.60 -9.67 -1.42
CA ARG A 458 -29.05 -9.50 -1.32
C ARG A 458 -29.53 -9.12 0.08
N VAL A 459 -28.93 -9.70 1.13
CA VAL A 459 -29.41 -9.52 2.52
C VAL A 459 -28.72 -8.36 3.23
N GLU A 460 -27.40 -8.22 3.05
CA GLU A 460 -26.57 -7.30 3.83
C GLU A 460 -25.76 -6.32 2.96
N GLY A 461 -25.79 -6.46 1.63
CA GLY A 461 -24.93 -5.72 0.73
C GLY A 461 -25.04 -4.20 0.89
N GLU A 462 -26.26 -3.68 1.05
CA GLU A 462 -26.52 -2.25 1.20
C GLU A 462 -26.06 -1.72 2.56
N LYS A 463 -26.33 -2.48 3.63
CA LYS A 463 -25.86 -2.16 4.97
C LYS A 463 -24.33 -2.09 5.01
N TYR A 464 -23.66 -3.07 4.39
CA TYR A 464 -22.21 -3.13 4.33
C TYR A 464 -21.58 -1.96 3.55
N LYS A 465 -22.20 -1.57 2.42
CA LYS A 465 -21.77 -0.38 1.65
C LYS A 465 -21.81 0.87 2.52
N ASN A 466 -22.92 1.10 3.23
CA ASN A 466 -23.13 2.26 4.08
C ASN A 466 -22.21 2.29 5.31
N GLU A 467 -21.81 1.12 5.83
CA GLU A 467 -20.82 1.01 6.92
C GLU A 467 -19.40 1.43 6.49
N ILE A 468 -18.99 1.13 5.25
CA ILE A 468 -17.61 1.37 4.77
C ILE A 468 -17.45 2.75 4.15
N SER A 469 -18.40 3.16 3.31
CA SER A 469 -18.32 4.41 2.57
C SER A 469 -19.73 5.01 2.47
N PRO A 470 -20.13 5.88 3.40
CA PRO A 470 -21.45 6.51 3.37
C PRO A 470 -21.64 7.45 2.17
N PHE A 471 -20.55 7.78 1.46
CA PHE A 471 -20.54 8.56 0.24
C PHE A 471 -19.55 7.93 -0.75
N SER A 472 -19.92 7.79 -2.02
CA SER A 472 -18.94 7.53 -3.08
C SER A 472 -18.32 8.85 -3.57
N ARG A 473 -17.05 8.84 -4.01
CA ARG A 473 -16.37 10.04 -4.54
C ARG A 473 -17.14 10.67 -5.72
N SER A 474 -17.96 9.88 -6.42
CA SER A 474 -18.82 10.32 -7.52
C SER A 474 -20.16 10.93 -7.08
N GLU A 475 -20.61 10.71 -5.83
CA GLU A 475 -21.87 11.26 -5.30
C GLU A 475 -21.76 12.72 -4.84
N VAL A 476 -20.56 13.23 -4.61
CA VAL A 476 -20.34 14.63 -4.18
C VAL A 476 -19.69 15.40 -5.31
N SER A 477 -20.48 16.23 -6.00
CA SER A 477 -19.94 17.15 -7.00
C SER A 477 -18.89 18.05 -6.35
N PRO A 478 -17.69 18.21 -6.94
CA PRO A 478 -16.65 19.11 -6.42
C PRO A 478 -17.15 20.54 -6.18
N GLU A 479 -18.15 20.98 -6.93
CA GLU A 479 -18.79 22.30 -6.82
C GLU A 479 -19.57 22.49 -5.51
N LEU A 480 -19.97 21.40 -4.85
CA LEU A 480 -20.66 21.43 -3.55
C LEU A 480 -19.67 21.51 -2.37
N LEU A 481 -18.38 21.35 -2.62
CA LEU A 481 -17.33 21.44 -1.61
C LEU A 481 -16.78 22.87 -1.53
N PRO A 482 -16.33 23.32 -0.35
CA PRO A 482 -15.66 24.61 -0.23
C PRO A 482 -14.41 24.67 -1.13
N GLU A 483 -14.19 25.79 -1.80
CA GLU A 483 -12.96 26.05 -2.55
C GLU A 483 -11.73 25.89 -1.64
N VAL A 484 -10.75 25.13 -2.12
CA VAL A 484 -9.47 24.93 -1.41
C VAL A 484 -8.51 26.04 -1.83
N PRO A 485 -7.91 26.80 -0.89
CA PRO A 485 -6.95 27.82 -1.25
C PRO A 485 -5.63 27.24 -1.76
N ASP A 486 -4.98 27.95 -2.68
CA ASP A 486 -3.61 27.65 -3.09
C ASP A 486 -2.62 28.03 -1.98
N LEU A 487 -1.95 27.02 -1.43
CA LEU A 487 -0.98 27.18 -0.35
C LEU A 487 0.27 27.95 -0.81
N GLU A 488 0.67 27.86 -2.09
CA GLU A 488 1.83 28.59 -2.60
C GLU A 488 1.53 30.09 -2.68
N ALA A 489 0.34 30.44 -3.19
CA ALA A 489 -0.13 31.83 -3.22
C ALA A 489 -0.25 32.44 -1.82
N LEU A 490 -0.84 31.70 -0.86
CA LEU A 490 -0.92 32.14 0.54
C LEU A 490 0.48 32.31 1.17
N GLY A 491 1.40 31.38 0.88
CA GLY A 491 2.80 31.46 1.32
C GLY A 491 3.49 32.72 0.81
N LYS A 492 3.34 33.06 -0.47
CA LYS A 492 3.88 34.30 -1.08
C LYS A 492 3.32 35.56 -0.41
N LEU A 493 2.01 35.63 -0.17
CA LEU A 493 1.39 36.76 0.53
C LEU A 493 1.98 36.95 1.92
N PHE A 494 2.13 35.85 2.67
CA PHE A 494 2.69 35.86 4.01
C PHE A 494 4.14 36.37 4.00
N GLU A 495 4.98 35.79 3.14
CA GLU A 495 6.40 36.16 3.01
C GLU A 495 6.56 37.65 2.71
N LYS A 496 5.88 38.17 1.68
CA LYS A 496 6.01 39.57 1.24
C LYS A 496 5.45 40.56 2.26
N ARG A 497 4.37 40.20 2.97
CA ARG A 497 3.88 41.03 4.07
C ARG A 497 4.90 41.10 5.20
N CYS A 498 5.50 39.97 5.59
CA CYS A 498 6.52 39.95 6.63
C CYS A 498 7.73 40.84 6.25
N ASP A 499 8.19 40.75 5.01
CA ASP A 499 9.29 41.58 4.51
C ASP A 499 8.98 43.09 4.59
N LEU A 500 7.78 43.47 4.13
CA LEU A 500 7.30 44.84 4.23
C LEU A 500 7.21 45.33 5.69
N GLU A 501 6.66 44.52 6.59
CA GLU A 501 6.54 44.88 8.02
C GLU A 501 7.90 45.11 8.65
N ILE A 502 8.89 44.25 8.37
CA ILE A 502 10.26 44.40 8.87
C ILE A 502 10.85 45.73 8.38
N SER A 503 10.72 46.02 7.09
CA SER A 503 11.23 47.24 6.47
C SER A 503 10.54 48.50 7.02
N LEU A 504 9.22 48.45 7.19
CA LEU A 504 8.44 49.57 7.71
C LEU A 504 8.74 49.85 9.20
N ARG A 505 8.90 48.82 10.03
CA ARG A 505 9.29 48.96 11.45
C ARG A 505 10.65 49.65 11.58
N ARG A 506 11.62 49.26 10.74
CA ARG A 506 12.95 49.91 10.68
C ARG A 506 12.84 51.38 10.29
N ALA A 507 12.08 51.69 9.24
CA ALA A 507 11.86 53.05 8.79
C ALA A 507 11.21 53.93 9.86
N ILE A 508 10.16 53.43 10.55
CA ILE A 508 9.49 54.17 11.63
C ILE A 508 10.48 54.50 12.75
N ILE A 509 11.24 53.52 13.25
CA ILE A 509 12.19 53.75 14.34
C ILE A 509 13.28 54.74 13.93
N LEU A 510 13.81 54.63 12.71
CA LEU A 510 14.86 55.52 12.23
C LEU A 510 14.38 56.96 12.09
N TYR A 511 13.24 57.17 11.41
CA TYR A 511 12.72 58.52 11.15
C TYR A 511 12.26 59.22 12.44
N LEU A 512 11.54 58.51 13.32
CA LEU A 512 11.15 59.05 14.62
C LEU A 512 12.37 59.27 15.52
N GLY A 513 13.36 58.37 15.46
CA GLY A 513 14.63 58.49 16.17
C GLY A 513 15.38 59.76 15.78
N ILE A 514 15.58 60.00 14.49
CA ILE A 514 16.26 61.20 13.98
C ILE A 514 15.48 62.47 14.36
N HIS A 515 14.16 62.50 14.13
CA HIS A 515 13.31 63.65 14.43
C HIS A 515 13.35 64.03 15.92
N ASN A 516 13.29 63.02 16.79
CA ASN A 516 13.28 63.21 18.24
C ASN A 516 14.67 63.17 18.89
N LYS A 517 15.76 63.22 18.09
CA LYS A 517 17.15 63.13 18.57
C LYS A 517 17.41 61.93 19.49
N TRP A 518 16.78 60.80 19.18
CA TRP A 518 16.86 59.54 19.93
C TRP A 518 16.38 59.65 21.39
N ASN A 519 15.48 60.60 21.68
CA ASN A 519 14.82 60.70 22.97
C ASN A 519 13.67 59.68 23.07
N GLU A 520 13.88 58.64 23.86
CA GLU A 520 12.98 57.48 24.01
C GLU A 520 11.56 57.86 24.45
N ILE A 521 11.42 58.85 25.33
CA ILE A 521 10.11 59.29 25.85
C ILE A 521 9.29 59.95 24.73
N ASN A 522 9.94 60.74 23.88
CA ASN A 522 9.26 61.42 22.78
C ASN A 522 8.87 60.43 21.67
N ILE A 523 9.76 59.48 21.35
CA ILE A 523 9.48 58.41 20.37
C ILE A 523 8.30 57.55 20.85
N SER A 524 8.31 57.15 22.12
CA SER A 524 7.23 56.35 22.72
C SER A 524 5.89 57.09 22.71
N LYS A 525 5.90 58.42 22.97
CA LYS A 525 4.70 59.27 22.88
C LYS A 525 4.16 59.38 21.45
N ASP A 526 5.04 59.56 20.46
CA ASP A 526 4.64 59.68 19.06
C ASP A 526 4.07 58.37 18.48
N ILE A 527 4.60 57.22 18.93
CA ILE A 527 4.02 55.91 18.60
C ILE A 527 2.69 55.71 19.34
N SER A 528 2.64 55.95 20.65
CA SER A 528 1.44 55.73 21.47
C SER A 528 0.24 56.58 21.01
N ARG A 529 0.49 57.83 20.59
CA ARG A 529 -0.54 58.72 20.05
C ARG A 529 -1.23 58.14 18.81
N ALA A 530 -0.49 57.37 18.00
CA ALA A 530 -1.01 56.78 16.77
C ALA A 530 -1.75 55.45 16.99
N LEU A 531 -1.61 54.83 18.17
CA LEU A 531 -2.24 53.56 18.48
C LEU A 531 -3.69 53.77 18.97
N LYS A 532 -4.64 53.08 18.32
CA LYS A 532 -6.05 53.10 18.73
C LYS A 532 -6.29 52.20 19.95
N ARG A 533 -7.19 52.62 20.85
CA ARG A 533 -7.69 51.76 21.94
C ARG A 533 -8.49 50.59 21.37
N ARG A 534 -8.26 49.39 21.89
CA ARG A 534 -8.95 48.14 21.54
C ARG A 534 -9.27 47.32 22.79
N THR A 535 -10.09 46.28 22.65
CA THR A 535 -10.47 45.38 23.76
C THR A 535 -9.27 44.65 24.36
N ASP A 536 -8.29 44.30 23.54
CA ASP A 536 -7.01 43.68 23.92
C ASP A 536 -5.93 44.72 24.29
N ARG A 537 -6.17 46.01 24.02
CA ARG A 537 -5.26 47.13 24.29
C ARG A 537 -6.05 48.38 24.72
N PRO A 538 -6.55 48.42 25.97
CA PRO A 538 -7.36 49.54 26.46
C PRO A 538 -6.53 50.83 26.65
N GLU A 539 -5.26 50.71 27.03
CA GLU A 539 -4.34 51.82 27.22
C GLU A 539 -3.05 51.60 26.40
N PRO A 540 -2.84 52.32 25.29
CA PRO A 540 -1.65 52.17 24.44
C PRO A 540 -0.34 52.51 25.14
N ASP A 541 -0.36 53.49 26.05
CA ASP A 541 0.82 53.92 26.81
C ASP A 541 1.37 52.79 27.71
N ALA A 542 0.52 51.85 28.14
CA ALA A 542 0.91 50.72 28.97
C ALA A 542 1.91 49.78 28.30
N LEU A 543 1.98 49.76 26.95
CA LEU A 543 2.94 48.94 26.21
C LEU A 543 4.40 49.37 26.46
N PHE A 544 4.63 50.63 26.80
CA PHE A 544 5.96 51.22 26.96
C PHE A 544 6.45 51.19 28.41
N VAL A 545 5.66 50.64 29.35
CA VAL A 545 6.08 50.51 30.75
C VAL A 545 7.17 49.44 30.85
N GLY A 546 8.40 49.87 31.12
CA GLY A 546 9.57 48.99 31.25
C GLY A 546 10.10 48.41 29.94
N ARG A 547 9.68 48.96 28.79
CA ARG A 547 10.10 48.50 27.46
C ARG A 547 10.50 49.69 26.58
N ASN A 548 11.48 49.50 25.71
CA ASN A 548 11.85 50.52 24.73
C ASN A 548 10.92 50.45 23.51
N ALA A 549 10.78 51.55 22.78
CA ALA A 549 10.00 51.68 21.57
C ALA A 549 10.36 50.65 20.51
N LYS A 550 11.65 50.29 20.39
CA LYS A 550 12.11 49.21 19.49
C LYS A 550 11.53 47.83 19.84
N ASP A 551 11.33 47.56 21.13
CA ASP A 551 10.85 46.27 21.62
C ASP A 551 9.33 46.20 21.47
N VAL A 552 8.63 47.32 21.76
CA VAL A 552 7.18 47.45 21.53
C VAL A 552 6.85 47.36 20.05
N MET A 553 7.72 47.92 19.19
CA MET A 553 7.53 47.89 17.74
C MET A 553 7.41 46.48 17.18
N GLN A 554 7.94 45.43 17.83
CA GLN A 554 7.82 44.05 17.35
C GLN A 554 6.41 43.47 17.55
N ASP A 555 5.65 43.99 18.52
CA ASP A 555 4.32 43.45 18.90
C ASP A 555 3.16 44.14 18.17
N LEU A 556 3.45 45.10 17.28
CA LEU A 556 2.45 45.89 16.59
C LEU A 556 1.94 45.18 15.32
N TYR A 557 0.64 45.27 15.05
CA TYR A 557 0.08 44.72 13.80
C TYR A 557 0.38 45.62 12.59
N THR A 558 0.26 45.11 11.36
CA THR A 558 0.40 45.88 10.11
C THR A 558 -0.43 47.17 10.11
N LEU A 559 -1.66 47.10 10.61
CA LEU A 559 -2.56 48.25 10.73
C LEU A 559 -2.05 49.29 11.73
N ASP A 560 -1.37 48.88 12.78
CA ASP A 560 -0.79 49.80 13.77
C ASP A 560 0.39 50.55 13.14
N LEU A 561 1.23 49.88 12.33
CA LEU A 561 2.30 50.51 11.56
C LEU A 561 1.76 51.56 10.58
N LYS A 562 0.66 51.24 9.86
CA LYS A 562 -0.05 52.20 9.00
C LYS A 562 -0.42 53.46 9.79
N ASN A 563 -1.06 53.29 10.96
CA ASN A 563 -1.50 54.42 11.77
C ASN A 563 -0.33 55.28 12.26
N ILE A 564 0.79 54.67 12.65
CA ILE A 564 1.99 55.39 13.11
C ILE A 564 2.55 56.30 12.02
N VAL A 565 2.66 55.80 10.79
CA VAL A 565 3.15 56.60 9.64
C VAL A 565 2.18 57.74 9.33
N ILE A 566 0.87 57.49 9.39
CA ILE A 566 -0.17 58.48 9.11
C ILE A 566 -0.18 59.61 10.14
N GLU A 567 -0.10 59.27 11.43
CA GLU A 567 -0.08 60.27 12.51
C GLU A 567 1.20 61.11 12.46
N ASN A 568 2.32 60.49 12.07
CA ASN A 568 3.64 61.13 11.96
C ASN A 568 3.97 61.55 10.51
N TRP A 569 2.95 61.84 9.69
CA TRP A 569 3.13 62.12 8.25
C TRP A 569 4.05 63.31 7.95
N LYS A 570 4.09 64.31 8.84
CA LYS A 570 5.00 65.47 8.67
C LYS A 570 6.47 65.06 8.62
N VAL A 571 6.83 63.97 9.31
CA VAL A 571 8.20 63.45 9.40
C VAL A 571 8.46 62.44 8.28
N MET A 572 7.49 61.55 8.03
CA MET A 572 7.67 60.39 7.16
C MET A 572 7.14 60.60 5.73
N GLY A 573 6.36 61.65 5.47
CA GLY A 573 5.69 61.84 4.18
C GLY A 573 6.65 61.98 3.00
N ALA A 574 7.84 62.54 3.23
CA ALA A 574 8.89 62.65 2.20
C ALA A 574 9.41 61.28 1.72
N LEU A 575 9.34 60.24 2.57
CA LEU A 575 9.72 58.88 2.19
C LEU A 575 8.80 58.30 1.11
N PHE A 576 7.54 58.76 1.07
CA PHE A 576 6.47 58.23 0.21
C PHE A 576 5.97 59.27 -0.79
N ASP A 577 6.89 60.08 -1.33
CA ASP A 577 6.63 61.14 -2.34
C ASP A 577 5.58 62.18 -1.93
N GLY A 578 5.31 62.33 -0.62
CA GLY A 578 4.26 63.21 -0.11
C GLY A 578 2.82 62.75 -0.38
N ASN A 579 2.63 61.58 -1.00
CA ASN A 579 1.30 61.08 -1.39
C ASN A 579 0.67 60.22 -0.29
N ARG A 580 0.05 60.89 0.69
CA ARG A 580 -0.61 60.23 1.83
C ARG A 580 -1.71 59.25 1.42
N GLN A 581 -2.52 59.64 0.44
CA GLN A 581 -3.65 58.83 0.00
C GLN A 581 -3.20 57.52 -0.64
N ARG A 582 -2.13 57.54 -1.44
CA ARG A 582 -1.57 56.35 -2.06
C ARG A 582 -0.93 55.41 -1.02
N PHE A 583 -0.23 55.95 -0.03
CA PHE A 583 0.31 55.15 1.07
C PHE A 583 -0.81 54.44 1.85
N GLU A 584 -1.85 55.18 2.21
CA GLU A 584 -3.00 54.65 2.94
C GLU A 584 -3.70 53.52 2.15
N MET A 585 -3.97 53.74 0.87
CA MET A 585 -4.58 52.74 -0.03
C MET A 585 -3.73 51.47 -0.11
N ASN A 586 -2.42 51.59 -0.35
CA ASN A 586 -1.54 50.43 -0.48
C ASN A 586 -1.46 49.65 0.84
N MET A 587 -1.36 50.33 1.99
CA MET A 587 -1.37 49.66 3.30
C MET A 587 -2.70 48.96 3.60
N ASP A 588 -3.83 49.49 3.15
CA ASP A 588 -5.12 48.82 3.27
C ASP A 588 -5.17 47.54 2.44
N THR A 589 -4.68 47.58 1.20
CA THR A 589 -4.56 46.38 0.34
C THR A 589 -3.71 45.29 1.00
N ILE A 590 -2.54 45.66 1.55
CA ILE A 590 -1.68 44.71 2.29
C ILE A 590 -2.41 44.14 3.52
N ASN A 591 -3.16 44.96 4.25
CA ASN A 591 -3.88 44.51 5.44
C ASN A 591 -5.12 43.65 5.11
N VAL A 592 -5.72 43.80 3.93
CA VAL A 592 -6.79 42.91 3.45
C VAL A 592 -6.25 41.50 3.18
N ALA A 593 -5.03 41.37 2.65
CA ALA A 593 -4.38 40.07 2.45
C ALA A 593 -4.24 39.26 3.76
N ARG A 594 -4.18 39.93 4.93
CA ARG A 594 -4.21 39.28 6.26
C ARG A 594 -5.45 38.42 6.51
N ARG A 595 -6.56 38.71 5.83
CA ARG A 595 -7.80 37.95 5.98
C ARG A 595 -7.75 36.64 5.20
N HIS A 596 -6.92 36.55 4.16
CA HIS A 596 -6.80 35.36 3.33
C HIS A 596 -5.89 34.32 4.00
N ASP A 597 -4.73 34.72 4.52
CA ASP A 597 -3.85 33.80 5.26
C ASP A 597 -4.43 33.47 6.65
N GLY A 598 -4.96 34.45 7.38
CA GLY A 598 -5.49 34.24 8.74
C GLY A 598 -6.75 33.36 8.83
N HIS A 599 -7.49 33.20 7.73
CA HIS A 599 -8.67 32.33 7.66
C HIS A 599 -8.57 31.25 6.57
N THR A 600 -7.41 31.10 5.94
CA THR A 600 -7.17 30.09 4.91
C THR A 600 -8.22 30.17 3.79
N LYS A 601 -8.46 31.40 3.30
CA LYS A 601 -9.43 31.66 2.23
C LYS A 601 -8.73 31.65 0.87
N PRO A 602 -9.40 31.21 -0.20
CA PRO A 602 -8.92 31.37 -1.56
C PRO A 602 -8.61 32.85 -1.85
N VAL A 603 -7.57 33.09 -2.65
CA VAL A 603 -7.17 34.43 -3.12
C VAL A 603 -7.43 34.48 -4.61
N LYS A 604 -8.15 35.51 -5.08
CA LYS A 604 -8.37 35.68 -6.53
C LYS A 604 -7.11 36.25 -7.18
N THR A 605 -6.86 35.92 -8.45
CA THR A 605 -5.69 36.41 -9.20
C THR A 605 -5.57 37.93 -9.18
N GLY A 606 -6.68 38.66 -9.35
CA GLY A 606 -6.67 40.13 -9.27
C GLY A 606 -6.30 40.68 -7.90
N GLU A 607 -6.72 40.03 -6.81
CA GLU A 607 -6.36 40.43 -5.43
C GLU A 607 -4.87 40.21 -5.17
N MET A 608 -4.29 39.16 -5.76
CA MET A 608 -2.85 38.89 -5.69
C MET A 608 -2.04 39.95 -6.46
N GLU A 609 -2.50 40.34 -7.66
CA GLU A 609 -1.88 41.40 -8.45
C GLU A 609 -1.93 42.76 -7.73
N ASP A 610 -3.08 43.11 -7.17
CA ASP A 610 -3.25 44.34 -6.38
C ASP A 610 -2.33 44.38 -5.16
N PHE A 611 -2.18 43.23 -4.48
CA PHE A 611 -1.25 43.08 -3.37
C PHE A 611 0.20 43.29 -3.82
N MET A 612 0.63 42.61 -4.89
CA MET A 612 2.00 42.72 -5.40
C MET A 612 2.33 44.16 -5.85
N ASN A 613 1.40 44.81 -6.55
CA ASN A 613 1.54 46.22 -6.94
C ASN A 613 1.69 47.15 -5.73
N SER A 614 0.90 46.92 -4.68
CA SER A 614 0.97 47.69 -3.43
C SER A 614 2.29 47.45 -2.70
N TYR A 615 2.73 46.19 -2.63
CA TYR A 615 3.99 45.77 -2.02
C TYR A 615 5.20 46.40 -2.73
N GLU A 616 5.28 46.28 -4.06
CA GLU A 616 6.40 46.82 -4.85
C GLU A 616 6.51 48.33 -4.71
N TRP A 617 5.37 49.04 -4.70
CA TRP A 617 5.38 50.47 -4.49
C TRP A 617 5.92 50.82 -3.10
N LEU A 618 5.47 50.15 -2.04
CA LEU A 618 5.95 50.42 -0.67
C LEU A 618 7.43 50.08 -0.51
N MET A 619 7.87 48.92 -0.99
CA MET A 619 9.25 48.46 -0.86
C MET A 619 10.24 49.34 -1.62
N ARG A 620 9.90 49.82 -2.82
CA ARG A 620 10.76 50.76 -3.57
C ARG A 620 11.11 52.02 -2.78
N HIS A 621 10.25 52.44 -1.86
CA HIS A 621 10.51 53.57 -0.98
C HIS A 621 11.29 53.15 0.27
N LEU A 622 10.94 52.01 0.85
CA LEU A 622 11.55 51.50 2.08
C LEU A 622 12.97 50.97 1.88
N GLU A 623 13.32 50.45 0.70
CA GLU A 623 14.69 50.02 0.34
C GLU A 623 15.71 51.16 0.38
N LYS A 624 15.26 52.41 0.30
CA LYS A 624 16.11 53.61 0.42
C LYS A 624 16.51 53.89 1.87
N VAL A 625 15.90 53.20 2.82
CA VAL A 625 16.14 53.36 4.26
C VAL A 625 17.27 52.40 4.68
N PRO A 626 18.34 52.90 5.35
CA PRO A 626 19.48 52.09 5.79
C PRO A 626 19.14 50.89 6.70
#